data_AF-A0A1I2ENK4-F1
#
_entry.id   AF-A0A1I2ENK4-F1
#
_cell.length_a   1.000
_cell.length_b   1.000
_cell.length_c   1.000
_cell.angle_alpha   90.00
_cell.angle_beta   90.00
_cell.angle_gamma   90.00
#
_symmetry.space_group_name_H-M   'P 1'
#
loop_
_entity.id
_entity.type
_entity.pdbx_description
1 polymer ?
#
loop_
_entity_poly.entity_id
_entity_poly.type
_entity_poly.pdbx_seq_one_letter_code
_entity_poly.pdbx_strand_id
1 'polypeptide(L)' 'MKKILLLLALLFLNISFGQHNITTYYFIRHAEKVDNSQNPDLSEKGLKRAELWNKIFSEISFDKIYSTD' A
#
# COMPACT_ATOMS: atom_id res chain seq x y z
N MET A 1 12.80 24.10 37.45
CA MET A 1 12.87 22.63 37.60
C MET A 1 11.58 21.92 37.19
N LYS A 2 10.41 22.25 37.77
CA LYS A 2 9.11 21.61 37.41
C LYS A 2 8.76 21.66 35.91
N LYS A 3 9.02 22.78 35.23
CA LYS A 3 8.80 22.93 33.78
C LYS A 3 9.71 22.04 32.92
N ILE A 4 10.96 21.86 33.34
CA ILE A 4 11.95 20.98 32.67
C ILE A 4 11.55 19.51 32.88
N LEU A 5 11.08 19.16 34.08
CA LEU A 5 10.58 17.82 34.38
C LEU A 5 9.33 17.50 33.56
N LEU A 6 8.41 18.46 33.40
CA LEU A 6 7.22 18.32 32.55
C LEU A 6 7.60 18.13 31.08
N LEU A 7 8.58 18.91 30.58
CA LEU A 7 9.06 18.79 29.21
C LEU A 7 9.70 17.42 28.95
N LEU A 8 10.53 16.93 29.88
CA LEU A 8 11.12 15.59 29.82
C LEU A 8 10.05 14.48 29.84
N ALA A 9 9.02 14.62 30.69
CA ALA A 9 7.92 13.66 30.73
C ALA A 9 7.14 13.61 29.40
N LEU A 10 6.88 14.77 28.77
CA LEU A 10 6.25 14.85 27.45
C LEU A 10 7.10 14.22 26.35
N LEU A 11 8.43 14.41 26.39
CA LEU A 11 9.35 13.75 25.47
C LEU A 11 9.36 12.22 25.63
N PHE A 12 9.34 11.71 26.87
CA PHE A 12 9.28 10.28 27.15
C PHE A 12 7.97 9.62 26.66
N LEU A 13 6.84 10.31 26.80
CA LEU A 13 5.54 9.82 26.31
C LEU A 13 5.55 9.53 24.80
N ASN A 14 6.23 10.34 23.99
CA ASN A 14 6.28 10.16 22.54
C ASN A 14 6.99 8.86 22.12
N ILE A 15 7.97 8.39 22.90
CA ILE A 15 8.71 7.14 22.61
C ILE A 15 7.82 5.92 22.87
N SER A 16 6.95 5.97 23.89
CA SER A 16 6.04 4.86 24.23
C SER A 16 4.91 4.65 23.22
N PHE A 17 4.56 5.65 22.42
CA PHE A 17 3.52 5.56 21.39
C PHE A 17 4.07 5.33 19.97
N GLY A 18 5.34 4.92 19.83
CA GLY A 18 5.89 4.55 18.53
C GLY A 18 5.11 3.39 17.87
N GLN A 19 4.88 3.48 16.56
CA GLN A 19 4.13 2.45 15.84
C GLN A 19 4.90 1.13 15.78
N HIS A 20 4.31 0.06 16.32
CA HIS A 20 4.93 -1.27 16.37
C HIS A 20 4.69 -2.11 15.10
N ASN A 21 3.54 -1.90 14.45
CA ASN A 21 3.13 -2.71 13.30
C ASN A 21 3.44 -2.01 11.98
N ILE A 22 4.13 -2.72 11.10
CA ILE A 22 4.38 -2.29 9.73
C ILE A 22 3.15 -2.63 8.88
N THR A 23 2.70 -1.68 8.07
CA THR A 23 1.68 -1.92 7.04
C THR A 23 2.29 -1.65 5.68
N THR A 24 2.28 -2.65 4.82
CA THR A 24 2.85 -2.55 3.47
C THR A 24 1.74 -2.30 2.46
N TYR A 25 1.88 -1.24 1.68
CA TYR A 25 0.94 -0.89 0.60
C TYR A 25 1.62 -1.07 -0.76
N TYR A 26 0.94 -1.77 -1.66
CA TYR A 26 1.37 -1.92 -3.05
C TYR A 26 0.49 -1.08 -3.95
N PHE A 27 1.07 -0.07 -4.60
CA PHE A 27 0.38 0.75 -5.59
C PHE A 27 0.64 0.19 -6.99
N ILE A 28 -0.39 -0.37 -7.60
CA ILE A 28 -0.32 -0.99 -8.92
C ILE A 28 -1.19 -0.18 -9.87
N ARG A 29 -0.61 0.23 -11.01
CA ARG A 29 -1.38 0.83 -12.11
C ARG A 29 -2.08 -0.28 -12.91
N HIS A 30 -3.30 0.00 -13.38
CA HIS A 30 -4.02 -0.85 -14.34
C HIS A 30 -3.12 -1.33 -15.48
N ALA A 31 -3.34 -2.58 -15.93
CA ALA A 31 -2.66 -3.17 -17.08
C ALA A 31 -2.96 -2.43 -18.41
N GLU A 32 -2.19 -2.68 -19.47
CA GLU A 32 -2.40 -2.04 -20.78
C GLU A 32 -3.80 -2.34 -21.33
N LYS A 33 -4.59 -1.30 -21.59
CA LYS A 33 -5.95 -1.36 -22.14
C LYS A 33 -5.94 -1.46 -23.67
N VAL A 34 -7.03 -1.95 -24.27
CA VAL A 34 -7.20 -2.02 -25.74
C VAL A 34 -7.31 -0.63 -26.38
N ASP A 35 -7.97 0.30 -25.70
CA ASP A 35 -8.19 1.68 -26.16
C ASP A 35 -8.45 2.64 -24.98
N ASN A 36 -8.88 3.86 -25.30
CA ASN A 36 -9.16 4.94 -24.35
C ASN A 36 -10.67 5.19 -24.14
N SER A 37 -11.54 4.23 -24.47
CA SER A 37 -12.95 4.31 -24.11
C SER A 37 -13.11 4.35 -22.58
N GLN A 38 -14.33 4.57 -22.09
CA GLN A 38 -14.57 4.79 -20.66
C GLN A 38 -14.20 3.54 -19.83
N ASN A 39 -14.61 2.35 -20.27
CA ASN A 39 -14.37 1.06 -19.60
C ASN A 39 -13.82 0.03 -20.60
N PRO A 40 -12.58 0.21 -21.08
CA PRO A 40 -11.99 -0.68 -22.05
C PRO A 40 -11.44 -1.93 -21.35
N ASP A 41 -11.54 -3.05 -22.05
CA ASP A 41 -10.88 -4.29 -21.66
C ASP A 41 -9.34 -4.17 -21.71
N LEU A 42 -8.67 -5.16 -21.13
CA LEU A 42 -7.23 -5.29 -21.24
C LEU A 42 -6.83 -5.76 -22.64
N SER A 43 -5.76 -5.18 -23.16
CA SER A 43 -5.07 -5.71 -24.33
C SER A 43 -4.42 -7.06 -23.99
N GLU A 44 -4.06 -7.86 -25.00
CA GLU A 44 -3.33 -9.11 -24.78
C GLU A 44 -2.03 -8.90 -23.97
N LYS A 45 -1.33 -7.79 -24.23
CA LYS A 45 -0.15 -7.39 -23.45
C LYS A 45 -0.52 -7.09 -21.99
N GLY A 46 -1.65 -6.43 -21.77
CA GLY A 46 -2.17 -6.13 -20.45
C GLY A 46 -2.53 -7.40 -19.67
N LEU A 47 -3.17 -8.38 -20.32
CA LEU A 47 -3.47 -9.68 -19.71
C LEU A 47 -2.18 -10.39 -19.28
N LYS A 48 -1.17 -10.48 -20.15
CA LYS A 48 0.14 -11.06 -19.81
C LYS A 48 0.83 -10.33 -18.64
N ARG A 49 0.68 -9.00 -18.56
CA ARG A 49 1.19 -8.21 -17.44
C ARG A 49 0.45 -8.52 -16.13
N ALA A 50 -0.87 -8.69 -16.18
CA ALA A 50 -1.67 -9.08 -15.03
C ALA A 50 -1.29 -10.48 -14.51
N GLU A 51 -1.06 -11.45 -15.41
CA GLU A 51 -0.56 -12.78 -15.05
C GLU A 51 0.82 -12.74 -14.39
N LEU A 52 1.72 -11.88 -14.88
CA LEU A 52 3.03 -11.68 -14.26
C LEU A 52 2.92 -11.14 -12.83
N TRP A 53 2.03 -10.16 -12.60
CA TRP A 53 1.77 -9.66 -11.26
C TRP A 53 1.20 -10.73 -10.34
N ASN A 54 0.26 -11.55 -10.84
CA ASN A 54 -0.27 -12.68 -10.08
C ASN A 54 0.86 -13.64 -9.64
N LYS A 55 1.83 -13.91 -10.53
CA LYS A 55 2.99 -14.73 -10.19
C LYS A 55 3.88 -14.07 -9.14
N ILE A 56 4.22 -12.78 -9.30
CA ILE A 56 5.07 -12.03 -8.35
C ILE A 56 4.43 -11.97 -6.96
N PHE A 57 3.11 -11.76 -6.91
CA PHE A 57 2.38 -11.60 -5.67
C PHE A 57 1.82 -12.90 -5.09
N SER A 58 2.08 -14.05 -5.73
CA SER A 58 1.59 -15.35 -5.28
C SER A 58 2.11 -15.76 -3.89
N GLU A 59 3.25 -15.23 -3.48
CA GLU A 59 3.86 -15.49 -2.17
C GLU A 59 3.48 -14.45 -1.10
N ILE A 60 2.68 -13.45 -1.46
CA ILE A 60 2.27 -12.37 -0.55
C ILE A 60 0.85 -12.63 -0.05
N SER A 61 0.68 -12.74 1.26
CA SER A 61 -0.64 -12.77 1.90
C SER A 61 -1.16 -11.35 2.05
N PHE A 62 -2.15 -10.98 1.26
CA PHE A 62 -2.83 -9.69 1.40
C PHE A 62 -4.00 -9.78 2.37
N ASP A 63 -4.05 -8.85 3.32
CA ASP A 63 -5.23 -8.70 4.18
C ASP A 63 -6.43 -8.12 3.40
N LYS A 64 -6.15 -7.22 2.44
CA LYS A 64 -7.17 -6.52 1.65
C LYS A 64 -6.65 -6.16 0.25
N ILE A 65 -7.55 -6.20 -0.73
CA ILE A 65 -7.30 -5.77 -2.11
C ILE A 65 -8.39 -4.76 -2.49
N TYR A 66 -7.97 -3.65 -3.12
CA TYR A 66 -8.85 -2.57 -3.56
C TYR A 66 -8.58 -2.25 -5.03
N SER A 67 -9.62 -1.92 -5.78
CA SER A 67 -9.54 -1.41 -7.15
C SER A 67 -10.43 -0.17 -7.31
N THR A 68 -10.25 0.55 -8.42
CA THR A 68 -11.30 1.48 -8.85
C THR A 68 -12.47 0.68 -9.42
N ASP A 69 -13.64 1.30 -9.45
CA ASP A 69 -14.79 0.83 -10.22
C ASP A 69 -14.54 0.92 -11.74
#